data_AF-A0A481B7T1-F1
#
_entry.id   AF-A0A481B7T1-F1
#
_cell.length_a   1.000
_cell.length_b   1.000
_cell.length_c   1.000
_cell.angle_alpha   90.00
_cell.angle_beta   90.00
_cell.angle_gamma   90.00
#
_symmetry.space_group_name_H-M   'P 1'
#
loop_
_entity.id
_entity.type
_entity.pdbx_description
1 polymer ?
#
loop_
_entity_poly.entity_id
_entity_poly.type
_entity_poly.pdbx_seq_one_letter_code
_entity_poly.pdbx_strand_id
1 'polypeptide(L)'
;MADDQDCVVQQGAGDSESRDTVDAKPDRSSFVQSLFNKKKKSGSGSSVKTPRDREPTFQYNMDFEKVGKCIIINNKNFDRMTGMGVRNGTDKDAEALFKCFRSLGFDVTVYNDCSCAKMQDLLKKASEEDHRNSACFACILLSHGEENFIYGTDGVTAIKDLTVHFRGDRCKTLLEKPKLFFIQACRGTELDDGIQADSGPINDTDANPRYKIPVEADFLFAYSTVPGYYSWRSPGSGSWFVQALCSILNEHGKSLEILQILTRVNDRVARHFESQSDDPRFHEKKQIPCVVSMLTKELYF
;
A
#
# COMPACT_ATOMS: atom_id res chain seq x y z
N MET A 1 -42.63 -50.05 17.43
CA MET A 1 -41.23 -50.46 17.22
C MET A 1 -40.64 -49.39 16.31
N ALA A 2 -40.36 -48.18 16.79
CA ALA A 2 -39.42 -47.79 17.86
C ALA A 2 -38.05 -48.45 17.62
N ASP A 3 -37.15 -47.67 17.01
CA ASP A 3 -35.71 -47.69 17.27
C ASP A 3 -35.16 -46.31 16.90
N ASP A 4 -34.99 -45.51 17.95
CA ASP A 4 -34.22 -44.26 17.99
C ASP A 4 -32.72 -44.61 18.02
N GLN A 5 -31.92 -43.93 17.22
CA GLN A 5 -30.46 -43.89 17.41
C GLN A 5 -30.00 -42.43 17.38
N ASP A 6 -29.86 -41.91 18.60
CA ASP A 6 -29.12 -40.70 18.96
C ASP A 6 -27.67 -40.79 18.47
N CYS A 7 -27.25 -39.79 17.68
CA CYS A 7 -25.84 -39.49 17.47
C CYS A 7 -25.58 -38.02 17.84
N VAL A 8 -24.96 -37.89 19.01
CA VAL A 8 -24.47 -36.69 19.68
C VAL A 8 -23.72 -35.74 18.73
N VAL A 9 -24.19 -34.49 18.68
CA VAL A 9 -23.48 -33.36 18.06
C VAL A 9 -22.42 -32.87 19.04
N GLN A 10 -21.14 -33.13 18.75
CA GLN A 10 -20.04 -32.40 19.36
C GLN A 10 -19.76 -31.13 18.56
N GLN A 11 -20.11 -29.98 19.14
CA GLN A 11 -19.63 -28.67 18.72
C GLN A 11 -18.15 -28.55 19.09
N GLY A 12 -17.26 -28.73 18.11
CA GLY A 12 -15.89 -28.26 18.19
C GLY A 12 -15.83 -26.81 17.73
N ALA A 13 -15.69 -25.88 18.67
CA ALA A 13 -15.26 -24.51 18.39
C ALA A 13 -13.77 -24.56 18.00
N GLY A 14 -13.50 -24.44 16.71
CA GLY A 14 -12.15 -24.24 16.19
C GLY A 14 -11.97 -22.79 15.79
N ASP A 15 -11.25 -22.02 16.60
CA ASP A 15 -10.65 -20.76 16.17
C ASP A 15 -9.70 -21.05 15.01
N SER A 16 -10.07 -20.64 13.80
CA SER A 16 -9.19 -20.74 12.65
C SER A 16 -8.18 -19.59 12.70
N GLU A 17 -7.01 -19.84 13.27
CA GLU A 17 -5.84 -18.97 13.10
C GLU A 17 -5.51 -18.89 11.59
N SER A 18 -5.79 -17.75 10.96
CA SER A 18 -5.52 -17.54 9.54
C SER A 18 -4.04 -17.20 9.33
N ARG A 19 -3.30 -18.09 8.67
CA ARG A 19 -1.84 -18.03 8.47
C ARG A 19 -1.44 -17.15 7.29
N ASP A 20 -0.34 -16.41 7.40
CA ASP A 20 0.08 -15.44 6.38
C ASP A 20 0.66 -16.09 5.12
N THR A 21 0.50 -15.39 3.99
CA THR A 21 0.93 -15.79 2.64
C THR A 21 1.66 -14.63 1.94
N VAL A 22 2.54 -14.93 0.98
CA VAL A 22 3.27 -13.93 0.18
C VAL A 22 2.69 -13.79 -1.23
N ASP A 23 2.90 -12.64 -1.86
CA ASP A 23 2.45 -12.36 -3.24
C ASP A 23 3.47 -12.80 -4.34
N ALA A 24 4.51 -13.60 -4.07
CA ALA A 24 5.47 -14.11 -5.09
C ALA A 24 5.91 -15.60 -4.87
N LYS A 25 6.60 -16.23 -5.84
CA LYS A 25 6.94 -17.68 -5.87
C LYS A 25 8.27 -18.02 -5.13
N PRO A 26 8.46 -19.20 -4.49
CA PRO A 26 9.69 -19.55 -3.74
C PRO A 26 10.84 -20.10 -4.62
N ASP A 27 12.09 -19.71 -4.32
CA ASP A 27 13.34 -20.35 -4.81
C ASP A 27 14.26 -20.80 -3.64
N ARG A 28 15.19 -21.74 -3.88
CA ARG A 28 15.97 -22.50 -2.87
C ARG A 28 17.48 -22.34 -3.06
N SER A 29 18.23 -21.80 -2.07
CA SER A 29 19.61 -22.23 -1.70
C SER A 29 20.21 -21.53 -0.45
N SER A 30 20.89 -22.34 0.41
CA SER A 30 21.93 -22.15 1.47
C SER A 30 22.10 -20.80 2.21
N PHE A 31 21.99 -20.65 3.56
CA PHE A 31 22.69 -21.20 4.77
C PHE A 31 24.12 -20.66 5.02
N VAL A 32 24.37 -19.88 6.10
CA VAL A 32 25.29 -20.13 7.27
C VAL A 32 25.10 -19.03 8.39
N GLN A 33 25.04 -19.50 9.65
CA GLN A 33 25.08 -18.88 11.02
C GLN A 33 26.29 -17.96 11.31
N SER A 34 26.46 -17.18 12.40
CA SER A 34 25.74 -16.70 13.62
C SER A 34 26.78 -15.88 14.45
N LEU A 35 26.35 -14.99 15.36
CA LEU A 35 26.79 -14.85 16.78
C LEU A 35 26.93 -13.39 17.31
N PHE A 36 25.94 -13.01 18.14
CA PHE A 36 25.91 -12.18 19.39
C PHE A 36 26.91 -11.04 19.68
N ASN A 37 26.42 -9.86 20.15
CA ASN A 37 26.22 -9.56 21.59
C ASN A 37 25.63 -8.14 21.91
N LYS A 38 24.94 -8.06 23.07
CA LYS A 38 24.13 -6.97 23.66
C LYS A 38 24.91 -5.76 24.23
N LYS A 39 24.31 -4.54 24.26
CA LYS A 39 23.78 -3.86 25.49
C LYS A 39 23.25 -2.42 25.32
N LYS A 40 22.03 -2.22 25.86
CA LYS A 40 21.27 -1.01 26.24
C LYS A 40 22.04 0.17 26.89
N LYS A 41 21.56 1.41 26.67
CA LYS A 41 20.85 2.22 27.72
C LYS A 41 20.18 3.51 27.19
N SER A 42 19.07 3.84 27.87
CA SER A 42 18.03 4.84 27.62
C SER A 42 18.34 6.26 28.11
N GLY A 43 17.70 7.26 27.48
CA GLY A 43 17.52 8.60 28.05
C GLY A 43 16.25 9.26 27.51
N SER A 44 15.26 9.46 28.38
CA SER A 44 13.94 10.07 28.09
C SER A 44 13.99 11.60 28.18
N GLY A 45 13.45 12.29 27.18
CA GLY A 45 13.18 13.73 27.23
C GLY A 45 11.80 14.02 26.63
N SER A 46 10.86 14.45 27.47
CA SER A 46 9.50 14.84 27.07
C SER A 46 9.52 16.15 26.28
N SER A 47 9.05 16.12 25.03
CA SER A 47 8.88 17.32 24.20
C SER A 47 7.43 17.83 24.26
N VAL A 48 7.31 19.09 24.64
CA VAL A 48 6.08 19.89 24.70
C VAL A 48 5.52 20.05 23.27
N LYS A 49 4.26 19.68 23.06
CA LYS A 49 3.58 19.82 21.75
C LYS A 49 3.07 21.25 21.57
N THR A 50 3.78 22.05 20.78
CA THR A 50 3.20 23.24 20.15
C THR A 50 2.23 22.80 19.03
N PRO A 51 1.10 23.50 18.80
CA PRO A 51 0.29 23.28 17.61
C PRO A 51 1.14 23.59 16.39
N ARG A 52 1.14 22.73 15.37
CA ARG A 52 1.86 23.01 14.13
C ARG A 52 1.17 24.18 13.44
N ASP A 53 1.83 25.33 13.37
CA ASP A 53 1.36 26.47 12.58
C ASP A 53 1.28 26.05 11.11
N ARG A 54 0.08 26.13 10.53
CA ARG A 54 -0.21 25.77 9.15
C ARG A 54 -0.02 27.02 8.28
N GLU A 55 1.00 27.02 7.42
CA GLU A 55 1.16 28.10 6.43
C GLU A 55 0.37 27.76 5.14
N PRO A 56 -0.68 28.54 4.79
CA PRO A 56 -1.58 28.19 3.69
C PRO A 56 -0.91 28.05 2.32
N THR A 57 0.23 28.69 2.09
CA THR A 57 0.96 28.67 0.80
C THR A 57 1.65 27.35 0.51
N PHE A 58 1.93 26.54 1.54
CA PHE A 58 2.61 25.26 1.43
C PHE A 58 1.66 24.06 1.39
N GLN A 59 0.35 24.31 1.25
CA GLN A 59 -0.69 23.28 1.20
C GLN A 59 -1.31 23.19 -0.20
N TYR A 60 -1.63 21.98 -0.64
CA TYR A 60 -2.47 21.82 -1.83
C TYR A 60 -3.83 22.46 -1.58
N ASN A 61 -4.36 23.15 -2.60
CA ASN A 61 -5.73 23.62 -2.53
C ASN A 61 -6.67 22.42 -2.61
N MET A 62 -7.49 22.23 -1.58
CA MET A 62 -8.49 21.17 -1.52
C MET A 62 -9.93 21.71 -1.60
N ASP A 63 -10.08 23.04 -1.75
CA ASP A 63 -11.37 23.71 -1.95
C ASP A 63 -11.85 23.54 -3.40
N PHE A 64 -12.39 22.36 -3.67
CA PHE A 64 -12.98 21.96 -4.94
C PHE A 64 -14.33 21.28 -4.68
N GLU A 65 -15.17 21.19 -5.71
CA GLU A 65 -16.48 20.50 -5.62
C GLU A 65 -16.34 19.05 -5.15
N LYS A 66 -15.24 18.38 -5.52
CA LYS A 66 -14.96 16.99 -5.20
C LYS A 66 -13.53 16.83 -4.70
N VAL A 67 -13.31 15.91 -3.76
CA VAL A 67 -11.95 15.47 -3.40
C VAL A 67 -11.28 14.86 -4.62
N GLY A 68 -11.98 13.94 -5.29
CA GLY A 68 -11.56 13.38 -6.56
C GLY A 68 -11.97 11.92 -6.75
N LYS A 69 -11.57 11.37 -7.89
CA LYS A 69 -11.81 9.96 -8.22
C LYS A 69 -10.80 9.06 -7.52
N CYS A 70 -11.27 7.92 -7.02
CA CYS A 70 -10.43 6.83 -6.53
C CYS A 70 -10.74 5.55 -7.32
N ILE A 71 -9.75 5.00 -8.01
CA ILE A 71 -9.88 3.71 -8.71
C ILE A 71 -9.20 2.64 -7.87
N ILE A 72 -9.91 1.55 -7.57
CA ILE A 72 -9.34 0.36 -6.93
C ILE A 72 -9.36 -0.76 -7.97
N ILE A 73 -8.19 -1.32 -8.29
CA ILE A 73 -8.06 -2.52 -9.11
C ILE A 73 -7.68 -3.68 -8.19
N ASN A 74 -8.59 -4.63 -8.04
CA ASN A 74 -8.49 -5.78 -7.15
C ASN A 74 -8.35 -7.08 -7.98
N ASN A 75 -7.12 -7.49 -8.24
CA ASN A 75 -6.84 -8.73 -8.96
C ASN A 75 -6.63 -9.85 -7.95
N LYS A 76 -7.57 -10.80 -7.94
CA LYS A 76 -7.60 -11.96 -7.04
C LYS A 76 -7.27 -13.25 -7.76
N ASN A 77 -7.85 -13.43 -8.95
CA ASN A 77 -7.76 -14.66 -9.73
C ASN A 77 -6.94 -14.42 -10.98
N PHE A 78 -6.03 -15.35 -11.28
CA PHE A 78 -5.07 -15.23 -12.37
C PHE A 78 -5.13 -16.45 -13.27
N ASP A 79 -4.85 -16.26 -14.56
CA ASP A 79 -4.81 -17.32 -15.54
C ASP A 79 -3.70 -18.30 -15.18
N ARG A 80 -3.96 -19.60 -15.34
CA ARG A 80 -3.00 -20.67 -14.99
C ARG A 80 -1.63 -20.50 -15.66
N MET A 81 -1.60 -19.89 -16.85
CA MET A 81 -0.36 -19.66 -17.60
C MET A 81 0.58 -18.66 -16.92
N THR A 82 0.06 -17.76 -16.08
CA THR A 82 0.88 -16.83 -15.28
C THR A 82 1.64 -17.54 -14.17
N GLY A 83 1.19 -18.74 -13.77
CA GLY A 83 1.73 -19.45 -12.62
C GLY A 83 1.39 -18.81 -11.27
N MET A 84 0.55 -17.76 -11.25
CA MET A 84 0.17 -17.05 -10.04
C MET A 84 -1.02 -17.70 -9.33
N GLY A 85 -0.98 -17.67 -8.00
CA GLY A 85 -2.02 -18.23 -7.14
C GLY A 85 -3.19 -17.28 -6.92
N VAL A 86 -4.22 -17.77 -6.21
CA VAL A 86 -5.34 -16.93 -5.78
C VAL A 86 -4.91 -16.05 -4.61
N ARG A 87 -5.17 -14.74 -4.68
CA ARG A 87 -4.82 -13.78 -3.61
C ARG A 87 -5.87 -13.68 -2.51
N ASN A 88 -6.02 -14.74 -1.73
CA ASN A 88 -6.99 -14.79 -0.62
C ASN A 88 -6.83 -13.60 0.35
N GLY A 89 -7.93 -12.99 0.77
CA GLY A 89 -7.91 -11.79 1.62
C GLY A 89 -7.88 -10.46 0.85
N THR A 90 -7.57 -10.43 -0.45
CA THR A 90 -7.58 -9.18 -1.24
C THR A 90 -8.97 -8.53 -1.34
N ASP A 91 -10.04 -9.30 -1.24
CA ASP A 91 -11.40 -8.73 -1.21
C ASP A 91 -11.67 -7.97 0.09
N LYS A 92 -11.08 -8.42 1.20
CA LYS A 92 -11.14 -7.70 2.48
C LYS A 92 -10.37 -6.40 2.39
N ASP A 93 -9.20 -6.43 1.76
CA ASP A 93 -8.41 -5.23 1.47
C ASP A 93 -9.22 -4.24 0.61
N ALA A 94 -9.78 -4.70 -0.50
CA ALA A 94 -10.57 -3.88 -1.41
C ALA A 94 -11.80 -3.26 -0.71
N GLU A 95 -12.51 -4.02 0.12
CA GLU A 95 -13.64 -3.53 0.90
C GLU A 95 -13.22 -2.47 1.93
N ALA A 96 -12.13 -2.72 2.67
CA ALA A 96 -11.61 -1.78 3.67
C ALA A 96 -11.17 -0.46 3.01
N LEU A 97 -10.44 -0.55 1.89
CA LEU A 97 -9.99 0.61 1.12
C LEU A 97 -11.17 1.37 0.52
N PHE A 98 -12.18 0.68 -0.01
CA PHE A 98 -13.39 1.31 -0.51
C PHE A 98 -14.07 2.16 0.57
N LYS A 99 -14.30 1.58 1.76
CA LYS A 99 -14.92 2.29 2.88
C LYS A 99 -14.07 3.46 3.34
N CYS A 100 -12.76 3.23 3.49
CA CYS A 100 -11.80 4.22 3.95
C CYS A 100 -11.74 5.44 3.01
N PHE A 101 -11.45 5.23 1.72
CA PHE A 101 -11.33 6.33 0.76
C PHE A 101 -12.66 7.03 0.50
N ARG A 102 -13.79 6.31 0.54
CA ARG A 102 -15.11 6.93 0.48
C ARG A 102 -15.38 7.84 1.70
N SER A 103 -14.92 7.45 2.90
CA SER A 103 -15.05 8.28 4.10
C SER A 103 -14.21 9.56 4.06
N LEU A 104 -13.13 9.56 3.28
CA LEU A 104 -12.29 10.71 2.97
C LEU A 104 -12.90 11.62 1.88
N GLY A 105 -14.02 11.21 1.26
CA GLY A 105 -14.75 12.01 0.28
C GLY A 105 -14.41 11.69 -1.19
N PHE A 106 -13.67 10.62 -1.46
CA PHE A 106 -13.41 10.19 -2.84
C PHE A 106 -14.63 9.52 -3.48
N ASP A 107 -14.75 9.72 -4.80
CA ASP A 107 -15.65 8.95 -5.67
C ASP A 107 -14.97 7.62 -6.02
N VAL A 108 -15.19 6.59 -5.19
CA VAL A 108 -14.48 5.30 -5.31
C VAL A 108 -15.19 4.35 -6.29
N THR A 109 -14.43 3.78 -7.23
CA THR A 109 -14.86 2.68 -8.12
C THR A 109 -13.93 1.48 -8.01
N VAL A 110 -14.48 0.29 -7.82
CA VAL A 110 -13.72 -0.97 -7.71
C VAL A 110 -13.87 -1.78 -9.00
N TYR A 111 -12.74 -2.25 -9.53
CA TYR A 111 -12.66 -3.18 -10.66
C TYR A 111 -11.98 -4.45 -10.19
N ASN A 112 -12.55 -5.61 -10.50
CA ASN A 112 -12.01 -6.91 -10.10
C ASN A 112 -11.43 -7.66 -11.29
N ASP A 113 -10.39 -8.46 -11.05
CA ASP A 113 -9.80 -9.41 -12.00
C ASP A 113 -9.61 -8.81 -13.40
N CYS A 114 -8.82 -7.74 -13.46
CA CYS A 114 -8.52 -7.02 -14.68
C CYS A 114 -7.30 -7.59 -15.41
N SER A 115 -7.45 -7.82 -16.71
CA SER A 115 -6.30 -8.07 -17.60
C SER A 115 -5.38 -6.85 -17.70
N CYS A 116 -4.14 -7.05 -18.15
CA CYS A 116 -3.19 -5.96 -18.42
C CYS A 116 -3.79 -4.89 -19.35
N ALA A 117 -4.42 -5.33 -20.44
CA ALA A 117 -5.09 -4.43 -21.38
C ALA A 117 -6.24 -3.64 -20.71
N LYS A 118 -7.01 -4.29 -19.83
CA LYS A 118 -8.09 -3.62 -19.11
C LYS A 118 -7.56 -2.59 -18.11
N MET A 119 -6.51 -2.91 -17.36
CA MET A 119 -5.88 -1.96 -16.43
C MET A 119 -5.37 -0.71 -17.19
N GLN A 120 -4.72 -0.92 -18.33
CA GLN A 120 -4.25 0.17 -19.20
C GLN A 120 -5.41 1.02 -19.73
N ASP A 121 -6.45 0.38 -20.27
CA ASP A 121 -7.64 1.08 -20.78
C ASP A 121 -8.35 1.91 -19.70
N LEU A 122 -8.51 1.34 -18.50
CA LEU A 122 -9.16 2.02 -17.38
C LEU A 122 -8.39 3.27 -16.95
N LEU A 123 -7.08 3.18 -16.78
CA LEU A 123 -6.27 4.30 -16.33
C LEU A 123 -6.06 5.35 -17.42
N LYS A 124 -5.93 4.92 -18.68
CA LYS A 124 -5.93 5.85 -19.82
C LYS A 124 -7.24 6.64 -19.87
N LYS A 125 -8.40 5.97 -19.84
CA LYS A 125 -9.71 6.65 -19.85
C LYS A 125 -9.89 7.57 -18.65
N ALA A 126 -9.48 7.12 -17.46
CA ALA A 126 -9.52 7.95 -16.27
C ALA A 126 -8.66 9.22 -16.42
N SER A 127 -7.50 9.15 -17.07
CA SER A 127 -6.67 10.33 -17.33
C SER A 127 -7.27 11.29 -18.37
N GLU A 128 -8.16 10.80 -19.23
CA GLU A 128 -8.85 11.57 -20.28
C GLU A 128 -10.14 12.25 -19.77
N GLU A 129 -10.56 11.95 -18.53
CA GLU A 129 -11.69 12.62 -17.86
C GLU A 129 -11.37 14.08 -17.49
N ASP A 130 -12.42 14.87 -17.26
CA ASP A 130 -12.28 16.26 -16.82
C ASP A 130 -12.18 16.37 -15.29
N HIS A 131 -10.96 16.53 -14.78
CA HIS A 131 -10.66 16.65 -13.35
C HIS A 131 -10.65 18.10 -12.83
N ARG A 132 -11.10 19.09 -13.60
CA ARG A 132 -11.04 20.51 -13.18
C ARG A 132 -11.70 20.77 -11.83
N ASN A 133 -12.82 20.09 -11.55
CA ASN A 133 -13.58 20.23 -10.30
C ASN A 133 -13.15 19.25 -9.20
N SER A 134 -12.08 18.48 -9.40
CA SER A 134 -11.51 17.58 -8.38
C SER A 134 -10.26 18.17 -7.76
N ALA A 135 -10.04 18.01 -6.46
CA ALA A 135 -8.82 18.46 -5.79
C ALA A 135 -7.61 17.57 -6.12
N CYS A 136 -7.81 16.25 -6.22
CA CYS A 136 -6.75 15.28 -6.47
C CYS A 136 -7.27 14.03 -7.21
N PHE A 137 -6.39 13.04 -7.42
CA PHE A 137 -6.72 11.73 -7.96
C PHE A 137 -6.04 10.63 -7.13
N ALA A 138 -6.73 9.50 -6.95
CA ALA A 138 -6.17 8.32 -6.31
C ALA A 138 -6.36 7.05 -7.16
N CYS A 139 -5.36 6.18 -7.16
CA CYS A 139 -5.41 4.85 -7.73
C CYS A 139 -4.80 3.85 -6.74
N ILE A 140 -5.46 2.71 -6.56
CA ILE A 140 -5.05 1.65 -5.66
C ILE A 140 -4.98 0.35 -6.45
N LEU A 141 -3.80 -0.26 -6.45
CA LEU A 141 -3.54 -1.50 -7.18
C LEU A 141 -3.28 -2.62 -6.18
N LEU A 142 -4.15 -3.64 -6.18
CA LEU A 142 -4.02 -4.85 -5.37
C LEU A 142 -3.81 -6.04 -6.31
N SER A 143 -2.58 -6.52 -6.44
CA SER A 143 -2.26 -7.64 -7.33
C SER A 143 -0.98 -8.36 -6.92
N HIS A 144 -0.62 -9.40 -7.67
CA HIS A 144 0.76 -9.88 -7.71
C HIS A 144 1.66 -8.85 -8.39
N GLY A 145 2.95 -8.90 -8.09
CA GLY A 145 3.92 -8.00 -8.71
C GLY A 145 5.34 -8.53 -8.60
N GLU A 146 6.19 -7.90 -9.40
CA GLU A 146 7.63 -8.10 -9.46
C GLU A 146 8.28 -6.72 -9.52
N GLU A 147 9.60 -6.66 -9.57
CA GLU A 147 10.29 -5.37 -9.61
C GLU A 147 9.81 -4.52 -10.79
N ASN A 148 9.15 -3.38 -10.51
CA ASN A 148 8.59 -2.42 -11.48
C ASN A 148 7.38 -2.91 -12.30
N PHE A 149 6.93 -4.15 -12.11
CA PHE A 149 5.81 -4.76 -12.84
C PHE A 149 4.67 -5.14 -11.90
N ILE A 150 3.45 -5.11 -12.43
CA ILE A 150 2.25 -5.56 -11.75
C ILE A 150 1.47 -6.52 -12.65
N TYR A 151 0.89 -7.55 -12.04
CA TYR A 151 0.12 -8.55 -12.77
C TYR A 151 -1.28 -8.06 -13.09
N GLY A 152 -1.67 -8.18 -14.36
CA GLY A 152 -3.06 -8.41 -14.75
C GLY A 152 -3.42 -9.89 -14.58
N THR A 153 -4.67 -10.25 -14.84
CA THR A 153 -5.08 -11.67 -14.79
C THR A 153 -4.33 -12.55 -15.79
N ASP A 154 -3.88 -11.95 -16.90
CA ASP A 154 -3.33 -12.61 -18.09
C ASP A 154 -1.81 -12.47 -18.25
N GLY A 155 -1.14 -11.69 -17.39
CA GLY A 155 0.30 -11.44 -17.51
C GLY A 155 0.76 -10.24 -16.67
N VAL A 156 1.83 -9.58 -17.10
CA VAL A 156 2.40 -8.41 -16.41
C VAL A 156 2.38 -7.15 -17.26
N THR A 157 2.30 -5.99 -16.61
CA THR A 157 2.48 -4.67 -17.22
C THR A 157 3.38 -3.82 -16.33
N ALA A 158 4.16 -2.91 -16.92
CA ALA A 158 4.97 -1.99 -16.12
C ALA A 158 4.05 -1.00 -15.39
N ILE A 159 4.34 -0.76 -14.10
CA ILE A 159 3.59 0.24 -13.30
C ILE A 159 3.75 1.63 -13.91
N LYS A 160 4.94 1.92 -14.46
CA LYS A 160 5.22 3.17 -15.17
C LYS A 160 4.27 3.41 -16.33
N ASP A 161 3.92 2.36 -17.09
CA ASP A 161 3.02 2.49 -18.25
C ASP A 161 1.57 2.75 -17.82
N LEU A 162 1.19 2.39 -16.60
CA LEU A 162 -0.11 2.70 -16.02
C LEU A 162 -0.17 4.15 -15.51
N THR A 163 0.91 4.65 -14.92
CA THR A 163 0.94 5.97 -14.26
C THR A 163 1.28 7.10 -15.22
N VAL A 164 1.98 6.81 -16.33
CA VAL A 164 2.42 7.79 -17.33
C VAL A 164 1.25 8.58 -17.93
N HIS A 165 0.04 8.01 -17.97
CA HIS A 165 -1.17 8.66 -18.48
C HIS A 165 -1.53 9.94 -17.71
N PHE A 166 -1.13 10.05 -16.43
CA PHE A 166 -1.47 11.16 -15.54
C PHE A 166 -0.41 12.26 -15.47
N ARG A 167 0.65 12.19 -16.28
CA ARG A 167 1.66 13.25 -16.35
C ARG A 167 1.04 14.58 -16.75
N GLY A 168 1.67 15.68 -16.33
CA GLY A 168 1.16 17.04 -16.59
C GLY A 168 0.98 17.39 -18.08
N ASP A 169 1.76 16.77 -18.96
CA ASP A 169 1.64 16.93 -20.42
C ASP A 169 0.49 16.12 -21.05
N ARG A 170 -0.04 15.11 -20.34
CA ARG A 170 -1.09 14.20 -20.82
C ARG A 170 -2.44 14.39 -20.15
N CYS A 171 -2.44 14.68 -18.85
CA CYS A 171 -3.64 14.94 -18.04
C CYS A 171 -3.60 16.37 -17.48
N LYS A 172 -3.86 17.36 -18.36
CA LYS A 172 -3.74 18.78 -18.01
C LYS A 172 -4.69 19.23 -16.89
N THR A 173 -5.83 18.57 -16.73
CA THR A 173 -6.84 18.88 -15.70
C THR A 173 -6.43 18.45 -14.29
N LEU A 174 -5.37 17.64 -14.17
CA LEU A 174 -4.67 17.27 -12.92
C LEU A 174 -3.29 17.91 -12.76
N LEU A 175 -2.92 18.89 -13.59
CA LEU A 175 -1.68 19.66 -13.38
C LEU A 175 -1.75 20.39 -12.03
N GLU A 176 -0.65 20.40 -11.26
CA GLU A 176 -0.56 20.98 -9.90
C GLU A 176 -1.47 20.34 -8.84
N LYS A 177 -2.11 19.21 -9.17
CA LYS A 177 -2.98 18.46 -8.27
C LYS A 177 -2.34 17.12 -7.88
N PRO A 178 -2.48 16.65 -6.63
CA PRO A 178 -1.90 15.39 -6.20
C PRO A 178 -2.44 14.18 -6.97
N LYS A 179 -1.53 13.28 -7.35
CA LYS A 179 -1.79 12.03 -8.06
C LYS A 179 -1.24 10.87 -7.23
N LEU A 180 -2.12 10.24 -6.46
CA LEU A 180 -1.75 9.28 -5.41
C LEU A 180 -1.89 7.85 -5.92
N PHE A 181 -0.84 7.04 -5.81
CA PHE A 181 -0.83 5.63 -6.17
C PHE A 181 -0.45 4.78 -4.97
N PHE A 182 -1.37 3.92 -4.53
CA PHE A 182 -1.15 2.97 -3.44
C PHE A 182 -1.04 1.56 -4.01
N ILE A 183 0.08 0.88 -3.79
CA ILE A 183 0.43 -0.33 -4.53
C ILE A 183 0.72 -1.46 -3.55
N GLN A 184 -0.24 -2.38 -3.42
CA GLN A 184 -0.08 -3.66 -2.74
C GLN A 184 0.29 -4.71 -3.77
N ALA A 185 1.59 -4.96 -3.88
CA ALA A 185 2.19 -6.00 -4.71
C ALA A 185 3.60 -6.32 -4.19
N CYS A 186 4.10 -7.53 -4.46
CA CYS A 186 5.53 -7.83 -4.30
C CYS A 186 6.37 -6.97 -5.27
N ARG A 187 7.63 -6.74 -4.91
CA ARG A 187 8.60 -6.06 -5.79
C ARG A 187 9.87 -6.88 -6.02
N GLY A 188 9.81 -8.17 -5.72
CA GLY A 188 10.89 -9.15 -5.84
C GLY A 188 10.64 -10.34 -4.91
N THR A 189 11.70 -11.12 -4.66
CA THR A 189 11.65 -12.38 -3.90
C THR A 189 12.59 -12.40 -2.68
N GLU A 190 13.11 -11.25 -2.26
CA GLU A 190 13.91 -11.13 -1.05
C GLU A 190 13.03 -11.11 0.21
N LEU A 191 13.54 -11.69 1.29
CA LEU A 191 12.89 -11.75 2.60
C LEU A 191 13.64 -10.82 3.56
N ASP A 192 12.89 -10.05 4.36
CA ASP A 192 13.47 -9.23 5.42
C ASP A 192 13.48 -10.04 6.72
N ASP A 193 14.68 -10.47 7.14
CA ASP A 193 14.91 -11.22 8.39
C ASP A 193 14.79 -10.33 9.66
N GLY A 194 14.70 -9.01 9.49
CA GLY A 194 14.71 -8.04 10.59
C GLY A 194 16.09 -7.90 11.25
N ILE A 195 16.31 -6.75 11.90
CA ILE A 195 17.50 -6.50 12.73
C ILE A 195 17.10 -5.74 13.99
N GLN A 196 17.80 -5.98 15.11
CA GLN A 196 17.65 -5.18 16.33
C GLN A 196 18.40 -3.84 16.14
N ALA A 197 17.69 -2.72 16.23
CA ALA A 197 18.22 -1.41 15.87
C ALA A 197 18.81 -0.62 17.07
N ASP A 198 20.03 -0.11 16.89
CA ASP A 198 20.60 1.07 17.59
C ASP A 198 20.80 2.18 16.53
N SER A 199 20.26 3.39 16.76
CA SER A 199 20.04 4.43 15.73
C SER A 199 21.03 5.61 15.74
N GLY A 200 21.14 6.32 14.60
CA GLY A 200 21.69 7.70 14.50
C GLY A 200 21.29 8.42 13.19
N PRO A 201 21.01 9.75 13.19
CA PRO A 201 20.48 10.50 12.03
C PRO A 201 21.53 11.38 11.31
N ILE A 202 21.24 11.83 10.07
CA ILE A 202 21.98 12.90 9.36
C ILE A 202 20.99 13.76 8.52
N ASN A 203 21.20 15.09 8.52
CA ASN A 203 20.35 16.16 7.96
C ASN A 203 20.85 16.77 6.61
N ASP A 204 19.91 17.45 5.92
CA ASP A 204 19.95 18.67 5.05
C ASP A 204 20.79 18.70 3.74
N THR A 205 20.48 19.43 2.64
CA THR A 205 19.87 20.77 2.44
C THR A 205 19.41 21.03 0.97
N ASP A 206 18.75 22.19 0.78
CA ASP A 206 17.95 22.79 -0.31
C ASP A 206 18.69 23.40 -1.56
N ALA A 207 17.97 23.56 -2.70
CA ALA A 207 18.22 24.56 -3.77
C ALA A 207 17.08 24.65 -4.84
N ASN A 208 16.59 25.87 -5.12
CA ASN A 208 15.52 26.19 -6.08
C ASN A 208 16.02 26.91 -7.37
N PRO A 209 15.58 26.51 -8.59
CA PRO A 209 15.60 27.35 -9.79
C PRO A 209 14.23 27.53 -10.49
N ARG A 210 13.98 28.78 -10.93
CA ARG A 210 12.89 29.32 -11.78
C ARG A 210 12.01 28.29 -12.53
N TYR A 211 10.72 28.32 -12.21
CA TYR A 211 9.72 27.28 -12.43
C TYR A 211 9.34 27.00 -13.90
N LYS A 212 9.73 25.82 -14.36
CA LYS A 212 8.84 24.96 -15.16
C LYS A 212 8.48 23.78 -14.28
N ILE A 213 7.20 23.50 -14.11
CA ILE A 213 6.76 22.34 -13.32
C ILE A 213 7.17 21.08 -14.07
N PRO A 214 7.97 20.18 -13.46
CA PRO A 214 8.29 18.91 -14.08
C PRO A 214 7.01 18.14 -14.42
N VAL A 215 6.96 17.50 -15.58
CA VAL A 215 5.79 16.71 -16.02
C VAL A 215 5.43 15.56 -15.08
N GLU A 216 6.39 15.14 -14.24
CA GLU A 216 6.25 14.09 -13.21
C GLU A 216 6.00 14.66 -11.79
N ALA A 217 5.78 15.97 -11.65
CA ALA A 217 5.48 16.58 -10.35
C ALA A 217 4.09 16.20 -9.83
N ASP A 218 3.92 16.32 -8.51
CA ASP A 218 2.68 16.07 -7.78
C ASP A 218 2.22 14.60 -7.82
N PHE A 219 3.14 13.67 -8.05
CA PHE A 219 2.92 12.24 -7.84
C PHE A 219 3.33 11.81 -6.45
N LEU A 220 2.59 10.85 -5.89
CA LEU A 220 2.99 10.11 -4.71
C LEU A 220 2.76 8.63 -4.95
N PHE A 221 3.76 7.81 -4.67
CA PHE A 221 3.67 6.36 -4.71
C PHE A 221 3.91 5.79 -3.31
N ALA A 222 2.93 5.06 -2.80
CA ALA A 222 3.02 4.31 -1.56
C ALA A 222 3.01 2.81 -1.88
N TYR A 223 4.20 2.22 -1.97
CA TYR A 223 4.38 0.78 -2.17
C TYR A 223 4.33 0.06 -0.83
N SER A 224 3.65 -1.09 -0.78
CA SER A 224 3.54 -1.92 0.43
C SER A 224 4.88 -2.50 0.91
N THR A 225 5.89 -2.58 0.05
CA THR A 225 7.22 -3.12 0.34
C THR A 225 8.31 -2.38 -0.45
N VAL A 226 9.55 -2.47 0.02
CA VAL A 226 10.75 -1.93 -0.68
C VAL A 226 11.07 -2.75 -1.95
N PRO A 227 11.74 -2.14 -2.95
CA PRO A 227 12.18 -2.86 -4.16
C PRO A 227 12.98 -4.12 -3.80
N GLY A 228 12.72 -5.24 -4.47
CA GLY A 228 13.39 -6.52 -4.22
C GLY A 228 12.66 -7.47 -3.26
N TYR A 229 11.73 -6.97 -2.43
CA TYR A 229 11.19 -7.74 -1.30
C TYR A 229 9.77 -8.28 -1.53
N TYR A 230 9.43 -9.31 -0.76
CA TYR A 230 8.06 -9.81 -0.61
C TYR A 230 7.14 -8.77 0.07
N SER A 231 5.84 -8.90 -0.21
CA SER A 231 4.76 -8.22 0.51
C SER A 231 3.81 -9.28 1.06
N TRP A 232 3.51 -9.18 2.36
CA TRP A 232 2.78 -10.17 3.14
C TRP A 232 1.29 -9.88 3.18
N ARG A 233 0.51 -10.96 3.17
CA ARG A 233 -0.94 -10.93 3.22
C ARG A 233 -1.50 -12.09 4.02
N SER A 234 -2.39 -11.76 4.96
CA SER A 234 -3.17 -12.75 5.68
C SER A 234 -4.42 -13.12 4.86
N PRO A 235 -4.63 -14.41 4.51
CA PRO A 235 -5.86 -14.88 3.86
C PRO A 235 -7.13 -14.50 4.62
N GLY A 236 -7.05 -14.47 5.96
CA GLY A 236 -8.19 -14.16 6.83
C GLY A 236 -8.35 -12.68 7.15
N SER A 237 -7.31 -11.85 7.07
CA SER A 237 -7.36 -10.47 7.57
C SER A 237 -6.99 -9.39 6.54
N GLY A 238 -6.51 -9.78 5.35
CA GLY A 238 -5.99 -8.86 4.33
C GLY A 238 -4.50 -8.60 4.48
N SER A 239 -3.95 -7.68 3.70
CA SER A 239 -2.52 -7.34 3.73
C SER A 239 -2.14 -6.45 4.92
N TRP A 240 -0.94 -6.63 5.46
CA TRP A 240 -0.46 -5.84 6.60
C TRP A 240 -0.46 -4.34 6.28
N PHE A 241 -0.01 -3.99 5.06
CA PHE A 241 0.00 -2.62 4.57
C PHE A 241 -1.42 -2.03 4.49
N VAL A 242 -2.38 -2.73 3.90
CA VAL A 242 -3.75 -2.22 3.75
C VAL A 242 -4.46 -2.09 5.10
N GLN A 243 -4.27 -3.07 5.99
CA GLN A 243 -4.78 -3.01 7.36
C GLN A 243 -4.24 -1.77 8.10
N ALA A 244 -2.93 -1.54 8.05
CA ALA A 244 -2.30 -0.38 8.67
C ALA A 244 -2.75 0.94 8.03
N LEU A 245 -2.79 1.01 6.70
CA LEU A 245 -3.22 2.18 5.94
C LEU A 245 -4.65 2.58 6.28
N CYS A 246 -5.59 1.64 6.21
CA CYS A 246 -6.99 1.91 6.53
C CYS A 246 -7.17 2.30 8.00
N SER A 247 -6.49 1.62 8.92
CA SER A 247 -6.56 1.96 10.35
C SER A 247 -6.13 3.40 10.61
N ILE A 248 -5.00 3.83 10.04
CA ILE A 248 -4.44 5.16 10.29
C ILE A 248 -5.23 6.24 9.55
N LEU A 249 -5.69 5.98 8.32
CA LEU A 249 -6.54 6.92 7.59
C LEU A 249 -7.90 7.11 8.26
N ASN A 250 -8.51 6.05 8.81
CA ASN A 250 -9.78 6.19 9.53
C ASN A 250 -9.63 7.04 10.81
N GLU A 251 -8.49 6.95 11.49
CA GLU A 251 -8.25 7.71 12.72
C GLU A 251 -7.77 9.15 12.44
N HIS A 252 -6.97 9.35 11.40
CA HIS A 252 -6.20 10.57 11.20
C HIS A 252 -6.26 11.17 9.80
N GLY A 253 -6.99 10.55 8.87
CA GLY A 253 -7.01 10.96 7.47
C GLY A 253 -7.46 12.41 7.23
N LYS A 254 -8.27 12.97 8.13
CA LYS A 254 -8.74 14.37 8.09
C LYS A 254 -7.98 15.34 9.00
N SER A 255 -6.96 14.87 9.71
CA SER A 255 -6.23 15.67 10.71
C SER A 255 -4.72 15.70 10.54
N LEU A 256 -4.16 14.73 9.82
CA LEU A 256 -2.73 14.64 9.52
C LEU A 256 -2.46 14.79 8.03
N GLU A 257 -1.26 15.27 7.73
CA GLU A 257 -0.72 15.37 6.38
C GLU A 257 -0.37 13.96 5.83
N ILE A 258 -0.47 13.76 4.50
CA ILE A 258 -0.32 12.42 3.88
C ILE A 258 1.01 11.73 4.20
N LEU A 259 2.14 12.43 4.20
CA LEU A 259 3.44 11.84 4.54
C LEU A 259 3.53 11.51 6.03
N GLN A 260 2.86 12.26 6.90
CA GLN A 260 2.72 11.86 8.31
C GLN A 260 1.91 10.57 8.46
N ILE A 261 0.80 10.45 7.73
CA ILE A 261 -0.04 9.25 7.71
C ILE A 261 0.79 8.06 7.24
N LEU A 262 1.45 8.18 6.10
CA LEU A 262 2.28 7.10 5.53
C LEU A 262 3.50 6.76 6.41
N THR A 263 4.07 7.73 7.11
CA THR A 263 5.13 7.46 8.10
C THR A 263 4.60 6.63 9.27
N ARG A 264 3.38 6.89 9.75
CA ARG A 264 2.73 6.05 10.77
C ARG A 264 2.39 4.66 10.22
N VAL A 265 2.03 4.56 8.94
CA VAL A 265 1.82 3.26 8.27
C VAL A 265 3.11 2.47 8.25
N ASN A 266 4.23 3.10 7.91
CA ASN A 266 5.55 2.46 7.97
C ASN A 266 5.86 1.92 9.36
N ASP A 267 5.70 2.76 10.39
CA ASP A 267 5.93 2.36 11.78
C ASP A 267 5.02 1.19 12.20
N ARG A 268 3.72 1.27 11.85
CA ARG A 268 2.75 0.24 12.18
C ARG A 268 3.09 -1.09 11.52
N VAL A 269 3.42 -1.09 10.22
CA VAL A 269 3.78 -2.31 9.48
C VAL A 269 5.05 -2.93 10.06
N ALA A 270 6.09 -2.13 10.31
CA ALA A 270 7.36 -2.64 10.83
C ALA A 270 7.25 -3.24 12.24
N ARG A 271 6.44 -2.63 13.12
CA ARG A 271 6.40 -3.00 14.54
C ARG A 271 5.33 -4.03 14.89
N HIS A 272 4.18 -3.99 14.24
CA HIS A 272 3.01 -4.78 14.67
C HIS A 272 2.79 -6.06 13.86
N PHE A 273 3.58 -6.29 12.82
CA PHE A 273 3.43 -7.46 11.97
C PHE A 273 4.73 -8.26 11.88
N GLU A 274 4.59 -9.57 11.85
CA GLU A 274 5.66 -10.54 11.73
C GLU A 274 5.05 -11.84 11.20
N SER A 275 5.72 -12.50 10.25
CA SER A 275 5.11 -13.63 9.54
C SER A 275 5.10 -14.91 10.39
N GLN A 276 3.99 -15.63 10.33
CA GLN A 276 3.82 -16.93 10.95
C GLN A 276 3.60 -18.00 9.88
N SER A 277 4.54 -18.95 9.78
CA SER A 277 4.56 -19.98 8.75
C SER A 277 5.18 -21.27 9.27
N ASP A 278 4.63 -22.41 8.86
CA ASP A 278 5.22 -23.74 9.14
C ASP A 278 6.53 -23.97 8.37
N ASP A 279 6.71 -23.31 7.22
CA ASP A 279 7.99 -23.30 6.51
C ASP A 279 8.93 -22.29 7.19
N PRO A 280 10.06 -22.74 7.77
CA PRO A 280 10.99 -21.87 8.49
C PRO A 280 11.56 -20.74 7.63
N ARG A 281 11.58 -20.91 6.30
CA ARG A 281 12.04 -19.87 5.37
C ARG A 281 11.10 -18.66 5.34
N PHE A 282 9.83 -18.85 5.70
CA PHE A 282 8.80 -17.82 5.67
C PHE A 282 8.33 -17.43 7.08
N HIS A 283 8.97 -17.93 8.13
CA HIS A 283 8.65 -17.60 9.51
C HIS A 283 9.49 -16.43 10.04
N GLU A 284 8.93 -15.64 10.95
CA GLU A 284 9.56 -14.52 11.65
C GLU A 284 10.11 -13.43 10.71
N LYS A 285 9.48 -13.24 9.55
CA LYS A 285 9.88 -12.23 8.58
C LYS A 285 9.16 -10.91 8.82
N LYS A 286 9.84 -9.83 8.44
CA LYS A 286 9.36 -8.45 8.60
C LYS A 286 9.00 -7.85 7.25
N GLN A 287 8.45 -6.64 7.30
CA GLN A 287 8.10 -5.84 6.13
C GLN A 287 8.22 -4.36 6.47
N ILE A 288 8.66 -3.57 5.51
CA ILE A 288 8.62 -2.11 5.57
C ILE A 288 8.08 -1.55 4.24
N PRO A 289 7.01 -0.73 4.26
CA PRO A 289 6.53 -0.05 3.06
C PRO A 289 7.51 1.03 2.57
N CYS A 290 7.39 1.40 1.30
CA CYS A 290 8.24 2.37 0.65
C CYS A 290 7.42 3.52 0.07
N VAL A 291 7.73 4.75 0.48
CA VAL A 291 7.05 5.97 0.03
C VAL A 291 8.00 6.74 -0.90
N VAL A 292 7.53 7.05 -2.10
CA VAL A 292 8.24 7.90 -3.07
C VAL A 292 7.35 9.11 -3.35
N SER A 293 7.82 10.30 -2.97
CA SER A 293 7.05 11.54 -3.11
C SER A 293 7.73 12.48 -4.10
N MET A 294 6.94 12.96 -5.05
CA MET A 294 7.21 14.10 -5.92
C MET A 294 6.16 15.20 -5.67
N LEU A 295 5.44 15.13 -4.53
CA LEU A 295 4.55 16.20 -4.09
C LEU A 295 5.34 17.48 -3.86
N THR A 296 4.73 18.60 -4.21
CA THR A 296 5.33 19.94 -4.10
C THR A 296 4.76 20.74 -2.93
N LYS A 297 3.73 20.21 -2.26
CA LYS A 297 3.02 20.81 -1.13
C LYS A 297 2.54 19.74 -0.15
N GLU A 298 2.21 20.16 1.07
CA GLU A 298 1.54 19.33 2.07
C GLU A 298 0.12 18.99 1.59
N LEU A 299 -0.28 17.72 1.73
CA LEU A 299 -1.62 17.26 1.39
C LEU A 299 -2.40 16.86 2.64
N TYR A 300 -3.55 17.49 2.84
CA TYR A 300 -4.57 17.14 3.84
C TYR A 300 -5.88 16.81 3.11
N PHE A 301 -6.66 15.84 3.62
CA PHE A 301 -7.98 15.50 3.06
C PHE A 301 -9.13 16.16 3.81
#